data_AF-A0A2G3LCJ6-F1
#
_entry.id   AF-A0A2G3LCJ6-F1
#
_cell.length_a   1.000
_cell.length_b   1.000
_cell.length_c   1.000
_cell.angle_alpha   90.00
_cell.angle_beta   90.00
_cell.angle_gamma   90.00
#
_symmetry.space_group_name_H-M   'P 1'
#
loop_
_entity.id
_entity.type
_entity.pdbx_description
1 polymer ?
#
loop_
_entity_poly.entity_id
_entity_poly.type
_entity_poly.pdbx_seq_one_letter_code
_entity_poly.pdbx_strand_id
1 'polypeptide(L)'
;MVKYYDDNLVPQSPANIQSQINSVFGTSLGEAVSFCDNATSGCTAGTTASASGGGNSFTSAAAYDYLAIHFGQGELVFHWAAPVAAGTTFTVEGLPKDLSNYRAYVSAIPEPETYAMLLAGLGLLGVLARRRQAK
;
A
#
# COMPACT_ATOMS: atom_id res chain seq x y z
N MET A 1 -1.87 6.53 12.61
CA MET A 1 -0.49 6.50 13.15
C MET A 1 0.43 6.17 11.99
N VAL A 2 1.44 7.00 11.74
CA VAL A 2 2.46 6.66 10.73
C VAL A 2 3.51 5.80 11.41
N LYS A 3 3.72 4.57 10.92
CA LYS A 3 4.82 3.72 11.35
C LYS A 3 5.89 3.74 10.26
N TYR A 4 7.15 3.84 10.70
CA TYR A 4 8.33 4.02 9.87
C TYR A 4 9.35 2.91 10.14
N TYR A 5 10.09 2.49 9.11
CA TYR A 5 11.19 1.51 9.17
C TYR A 5 12.33 1.96 8.26
N ASP A 6 13.60 1.80 8.66
CA ASP A 6 14.77 2.48 8.07
C ASP A 6 15.96 1.61 7.63
N ASP A 7 15.76 0.30 7.49
CA ASP A 7 16.84 -0.62 7.11
C ASP A 7 16.97 -0.78 5.59
N ASN A 8 18.11 -1.28 5.11
CA ASN A 8 18.31 -1.54 3.69
C ASN A 8 17.68 -2.87 3.26
N LEU A 9 16.49 -2.81 2.66
CA LEU A 9 15.83 -4.01 2.15
C LEU A 9 16.45 -4.45 0.82
N VAL A 10 16.81 -5.72 0.70
CA VAL A 10 17.27 -6.31 -0.56
C VAL A 10 16.74 -7.74 -0.68
N PRO A 11 16.32 -8.20 -1.88
CA PRO A 11 16.24 -7.49 -3.17
C PRO A 11 15.11 -6.46 -3.27
N GLN A 12 15.26 -5.50 -4.18
CA GLN A 12 14.36 -4.35 -4.38
C GLN A 12 13.18 -4.61 -5.33
N SER A 13 12.82 -5.88 -5.57
CA SER A 13 11.65 -6.20 -6.41
C SER A 13 10.33 -5.91 -5.65
N PRO A 14 9.22 -5.58 -6.34
CA PRO A 14 7.93 -5.37 -5.68
C PRO A 14 7.48 -6.55 -4.79
N ALA A 15 7.70 -7.80 -5.21
CA ALA A 15 7.31 -8.97 -4.42
C ALA A 15 8.19 -9.15 -3.17
N ASN A 16 9.50 -8.87 -3.29
CA ASN A 16 10.42 -8.97 -2.17
C ASN A 16 10.11 -7.90 -1.10
N ILE A 17 9.90 -6.65 -1.52
CA ILE A 17 9.54 -5.57 -0.60
C ILE A 17 8.19 -5.85 0.07
N GLN A 18 7.19 -6.34 -0.67
CA GLN A 18 5.90 -6.77 -0.11
C GLN A 18 6.09 -7.81 1.02
N SER A 19 6.92 -8.84 0.77
CA SER A 19 7.20 -9.88 1.77
C SER A 19 7.87 -9.32 3.02
N GLN A 20 8.80 -8.38 2.87
CA GLN A 20 9.46 -7.71 4.00
C GLN A 20 8.47 -6.88 4.81
N ILE A 21 7.60 -6.10 4.16
CA ILE A 21 6.58 -5.29 4.84
C ILE A 21 5.58 -6.20 5.57
N ASN A 22 5.14 -7.30 4.95
CA ASN A 22 4.28 -8.29 5.61
C ASN A 22 4.94 -8.84 6.89
N SER A 23 6.22 -9.16 6.84
CA SER A 23 7.01 -9.67 7.97
C SER A 23 7.13 -8.63 9.10
N VAL A 24 7.54 -7.40 8.76
CA VAL A 24 7.83 -6.32 9.74
C VAL A 24 6.55 -5.80 10.39
N PHE A 25 5.48 -5.62 9.62
CA PHE A 25 4.24 -5.00 10.09
C PHE A 25 3.17 -6.01 10.50
N GLY A 26 3.40 -7.31 10.31
CA GLY A 26 2.42 -8.37 10.62
C GLY A 26 1.13 -8.23 9.79
N THR A 27 1.29 -7.91 8.51
CA THR A 27 0.19 -7.59 7.58
C THR A 27 0.16 -8.57 6.40
N SER A 28 -0.91 -8.49 5.61
CA SER A 28 -1.03 -9.18 4.32
C SER A 28 -1.40 -8.18 3.24
N LEU A 29 -0.40 -7.73 2.50
CA LEU A 29 -0.57 -6.81 1.37
C LEU A 29 -0.94 -7.55 0.09
N GLY A 30 -1.73 -6.90 -0.77
CA GLY A 30 -1.89 -7.31 -2.17
C GLY A 30 -0.67 -6.93 -3.02
N GLU A 31 -0.76 -7.18 -4.34
CA GLU A 31 0.28 -6.74 -5.29
C GLU A 31 0.50 -5.22 -5.23
N ALA A 32 1.69 -4.77 -5.64
CA ALA A 32 2.02 -3.35 -5.67
C ALA A 32 1.05 -2.59 -6.59
N VAL A 33 0.39 -1.56 -6.06
CA VAL A 33 -0.58 -0.75 -6.80
C VAL A 33 0.10 0.35 -7.62
N SER A 34 1.33 0.70 -7.26
CA SER A 34 2.18 1.66 -7.96
C SER A 34 3.64 1.41 -7.57
N PHE A 35 4.56 1.52 -8.53
CA PHE A 35 5.98 1.38 -8.26
C PHE A 35 6.85 2.03 -9.34
N CYS A 36 8.09 2.32 -8.97
CA CYS A 36 9.08 2.87 -9.87
C CYS A 36 10.40 2.16 -9.63
N ASP A 37 10.93 1.45 -10.62
CA ASP A 37 12.20 0.71 -10.49
C ASP A 37 13.42 1.61 -10.53
N ASN A 38 13.31 2.76 -11.20
CA ASN A 38 14.37 3.73 -11.26
C ASN A 38 13.78 5.13 -11.45
N ALA A 39 13.97 5.99 -10.44
CA ALA A 39 13.49 7.37 -10.44
C ALA A 39 14.06 8.23 -11.59
N THR A 40 15.20 7.84 -12.17
CA THR A 40 15.87 8.58 -13.26
C THR A 40 15.46 8.13 -14.67
N SER A 41 14.98 6.90 -14.85
CA SER A 41 14.57 6.37 -16.16
C SER A 41 13.05 6.20 -16.31
N GLY A 42 12.27 6.74 -15.37
CA GLY A 42 10.82 6.84 -15.44
C GLY A 42 10.10 5.73 -14.66
N CYS A 43 8.94 6.08 -14.12
CA CYS A 43 8.12 5.19 -13.32
C CYS A 43 7.03 4.52 -14.16
N THR A 44 6.69 3.28 -13.82
CA THR A 44 5.61 2.53 -14.46
C THR A 44 4.35 2.60 -13.58
N ALA A 45 3.20 2.12 -14.08
CA ALA A 45 1.96 2.02 -13.31
C ALA A 45 1.45 3.34 -12.70
N GLY A 46 1.23 4.34 -13.55
CA GLY A 46 0.47 5.54 -13.18
C GLY A 46 1.17 6.48 -12.21
N THR A 47 2.51 6.58 -12.30
CA THR A 47 3.30 7.37 -11.36
C THR A 47 4.18 8.39 -12.03
N THR A 48 4.18 9.60 -11.47
CA THR A 48 5.24 10.60 -11.69
C THR A 48 6.16 10.60 -10.47
N ALA A 49 7.46 10.34 -10.66
CA ALA A 49 8.47 10.68 -9.67
C ALA A 49 9.29 11.87 -10.17
N SER A 50 9.55 12.84 -9.29
CA SER A 50 10.54 13.89 -9.53
C SER A 50 11.58 13.78 -8.43
N ALA A 51 12.84 13.57 -8.83
CA ALA A 51 13.99 13.58 -7.95
C ALA A 51 14.76 14.89 -8.17
N SER A 52 14.84 15.74 -7.16
CA SER A 52 15.64 16.96 -7.19
C SER A 52 16.32 17.20 -5.85
N GLY A 53 17.65 17.03 -5.80
CA GLY A 53 18.49 17.52 -4.71
C GLY A 53 18.01 17.15 -3.30
N GLY A 54 17.68 15.87 -3.08
CA GLY A 54 17.21 15.35 -1.78
C GLY A 54 15.70 15.51 -1.52
N GLY A 55 14.95 16.19 -2.38
CA GLY A 55 13.49 16.21 -2.41
C GLY A 55 12.94 15.26 -3.47
N ASN A 56 12.05 14.36 -3.07
CA ASN A 56 11.47 13.34 -3.94
C ASN A 56 9.95 13.35 -3.80
N SER A 57 9.26 13.60 -4.91
CA SER A 57 7.79 13.61 -4.98
C SER A 57 7.29 12.43 -5.78
N PHE A 58 6.20 11.82 -5.34
CA PHE A 58 5.54 10.70 -6.02
C PHE A 58 4.03 10.83 -5.95
N THR A 59 3.40 10.52 -7.08
CA THR A 59 1.94 10.53 -7.22
C THR A 59 1.51 9.17 -7.72
N SER A 60 0.75 8.42 -6.94
CA SER A 60 0.19 7.12 -7.36
C SER A 60 -1.18 7.33 -8.01
N ALA A 61 -1.45 6.66 -9.14
CA ALA A 61 -2.79 6.61 -9.74
C ALA A 61 -3.80 5.76 -8.93
N ALA A 62 -3.33 5.01 -7.94
CA ALA A 62 -4.15 4.19 -7.05
C ALA A 62 -3.99 4.63 -5.59
N ALA A 63 -5.02 4.41 -4.77
CA ALA A 63 -4.92 4.62 -3.33
C ALA A 63 -3.99 3.58 -2.69
N TYR A 64 -3.26 3.98 -1.66
CA TYR A 64 -2.29 3.12 -0.97
C TYR A 64 -2.21 3.48 0.52
N ASP A 65 -1.91 2.51 1.36
CA ASP A 65 -1.70 2.71 2.80
C ASP A 65 -0.30 2.26 3.25
N TYR A 66 0.48 1.64 2.37
CA TYR A 66 1.91 1.39 2.56
C TYR A 66 2.74 1.96 1.43
N LEU A 67 3.91 2.47 1.78
CA LEU A 67 4.88 3.00 0.83
C LEU A 67 6.29 2.66 1.29
N ALA A 68 7.07 2.06 0.42
CA ALA A 68 8.49 1.79 0.61
C ALA A 68 9.30 2.71 -0.33
N ILE A 69 10.31 3.39 0.18
CA ILE A 69 11.16 4.33 -0.55
C ILE A 69 12.61 3.89 -0.40
N HIS A 70 13.25 3.52 -1.51
CA HIS A 70 14.64 3.16 -1.54
C HIS A 70 15.50 4.35 -1.98
N PHE A 71 16.50 4.73 -1.19
CA PHE A 71 17.44 5.83 -1.51
C PHE A 71 18.87 5.31 -1.68
N GLY A 72 19.01 4.10 -2.24
CA GLY A 72 20.27 3.50 -2.68
C GLY A 72 21.09 2.82 -1.57
N GLN A 73 20.93 3.25 -0.32
CA GLN A 73 21.64 2.69 0.84
C GLN A 73 20.73 2.32 2.01
N GLY A 74 19.42 2.55 1.88
CA GLY A 74 18.43 2.27 2.91
C GLY A 74 17.02 2.31 2.33
N GLU A 75 16.07 1.78 3.09
CA GLU A 75 14.64 1.81 2.78
C GLU A 75 13.91 2.63 3.83
N LEU A 76 12.96 3.47 3.43
CA LEU A 76 11.96 4.04 4.32
C LEU A 76 10.62 3.35 4.05
N VAL A 77 10.02 2.69 5.04
CA VAL A 77 8.66 2.14 4.88
C VAL A 77 7.67 2.92 5.73
N PHE A 78 6.68 3.52 5.10
CA PHE A 78 5.57 4.23 5.72
C PHE A 78 4.30 3.38 5.72
N HIS A 79 3.52 3.50 6.79
CA HIS A 79 2.16 3.00 6.88
C HIS A 79 1.22 4.15 7.27
N TRP A 80 0.08 4.32 6.62
CA TRP A 80 -0.99 5.22 7.06
C TRP A 80 -2.20 4.45 7.58
N ALA A 81 -2.83 4.97 8.63
CA ALA A 81 -4.03 4.34 9.18
C ALA A 81 -5.27 4.46 8.26
N ALA A 82 -5.26 5.47 7.38
CA ALA A 82 -6.23 5.63 6.31
C ALA A 82 -5.46 5.71 4.98
N PRO A 83 -5.91 5.05 3.91
CA PRO A 83 -5.22 5.11 2.62
C PRO A 83 -5.07 6.54 2.12
N VAL A 84 -3.87 6.84 1.62
CA VAL A 84 -3.61 8.02 0.80
C VAL A 84 -4.40 7.87 -0.50
N ALA A 85 -5.20 8.87 -0.85
CA ALA A 85 -6.06 8.82 -2.02
C ALA A 85 -5.25 8.82 -3.34
N ALA A 86 -5.78 8.15 -4.36
CA ALA A 86 -5.25 8.21 -5.71
C ALA A 86 -5.07 9.65 -6.20
N GLY A 87 -3.98 9.93 -6.91
CA GLY A 87 -3.63 11.26 -7.42
C GLY A 87 -3.04 12.20 -6.38
N THR A 88 -2.95 11.80 -5.11
CA THR A 88 -2.25 12.60 -4.08
C THR A 88 -0.75 12.51 -4.28
N THR A 89 -0.08 13.66 -4.37
CA THR A 89 1.38 13.73 -4.34
C THR A 89 1.87 13.68 -2.90
N PHE A 90 2.76 12.75 -2.62
CA PHE A 90 3.54 12.74 -1.38
C PHE A 90 4.96 13.16 -1.70
N THR A 91 5.55 13.95 -0.81
CA THR A 91 6.91 14.46 -0.93
C THR A 91 7.71 14.07 0.31
N VAL A 92 8.92 13.55 0.08
CA VAL A 92 9.93 13.35 1.11
C VAL A 92 11.14 14.21 0.78
N GLU A 93 11.61 14.96 1.78
CA GLU A 93 12.77 15.85 1.65
C GLU A 93 13.84 15.45 2.65
N GLY A 94 15.08 15.89 2.39
CA GLY A 94 16.20 15.67 3.30
C GLY A 94 16.71 14.23 3.32
N LEU A 95 16.47 13.44 2.27
CA LEU A 95 17.07 12.12 2.17
C LEU A 95 18.60 12.23 2.04
N PRO A 96 19.39 11.37 2.71
CA PRO A 96 20.85 11.39 2.60
C PRO A 96 21.40 11.10 1.18
N LYS A 97 20.56 10.59 0.29
CA LYS A 97 20.84 10.24 -1.11
C LYS A 97 19.59 10.42 -1.95
N ASP A 98 19.78 10.51 -3.26
CA ASP A 98 18.68 10.56 -4.22
C ASP A 98 17.86 9.26 -4.21
N LEU A 99 16.59 9.40 -4.60
CA LEU A 99 15.69 8.27 -4.77
C LEU A 99 16.24 7.29 -5.80
N SER A 100 16.31 6.03 -5.43
CA SER A 100 16.59 4.93 -6.34
C SER A 100 15.29 4.36 -6.88
N ASN A 101 14.37 3.93 -6.00
CA ASN A 101 13.11 3.30 -6.40
C ASN A 101 12.06 3.49 -5.28
N TYR A 102 10.78 3.21 -5.55
CA TYR A 102 9.76 3.13 -4.50
C TYR A 102 8.69 2.09 -4.86
N ARG A 103 7.93 1.63 -3.85
CA ARG A 103 6.83 0.67 -3.95
C ARG A 103 5.63 1.12 -3.12
N ALA A 104 4.43 1.13 -3.68
CA ALA A 104 3.20 1.43 -2.95
C ALA A 104 2.27 0.22 -2.94
N TYR A 105 1.64 -0.04 -1.80
CA TYR A 105 0.73 -1.18 -1.60
C TYR A 105 -0.53 -0.75 -0.87
N VAL A 106 -1.57 -1.57 -1.04
CA VAL A 106 -2.80 -1.49 -0.28
C VAL A 106 -2.93 -2.73 0.62
N SER A 107 -3.35 -2.55 1.86
CA SER A 107 -3.75 -3.67 2.71
C SER A 107 -4.97 -4.37 2.12
N ALA A 108 -5.03 -5.69 2.29
CA ALA A 108 -6.24 -6.44 1.99
C ALA A 108 -7.32 -6.05 3.01
N ILE A 109 -8.15 -5.06 2.67
CA ILE A 109 -9.37 -4.76 3.42
C ILE A 109 -10.39 -5.84 3.02
N PRO A 110 -10.93 -6.66 3.95
CA PRO A 110 -12.02 -7.57 3.63
C PRO A 110 -13.15 -6.75 2.99
N GLU A 111 -13.47 -7.07 1.74
CA GLU A 111 -14.24 -6.16 0.91
C GLU A 111 -15.59 -5.80 1.54
N PRO A 112 -16.08 -4.56 1.37
CA PRO A 112 -17.42 -4.16 1.80
C PRO A 112 -18.50 -5.14 1.34
N GLU A 113 -18.31 -5.73 0.16
CA GLU A 113 -19.20 -6.73 -0.43
C GLU A 113 -19.27 -8.02 0.39
N THR A 114 -18.18 -8.47 1.00
CA THR A 114 -18.20 -9.66 1.86
C THR A 114 -19.04 -9.42 3.11
N TYR A 115 -19.00 -8.20 3.67
CA TYR A 115 -19.89 -7.84 4.77
C TYR A 115 -21.35 -7.77 4.33
N ALA A 116 -21.62 -7.23 3.13
CA ALA A 116 -22.96 -7.21 2.57
C ALA A 116 -23.50 -8.63 2.32
N MET A 117 -22.67 -9.54 1.81
CA MET A 117 -23.03 -10.94 1.58
C MET A 117 -23.23 -11.72 2.89
N LEU A 118 -22.41 -11.44 3.91
CA LEU A 118 -22.62 -11.98 5.26
C LEU A 118 -23.97 -11.51 5.81
N LEU A 119 -24.26 -10.22 5.73
CA LEU A 119 -25.53 -9.65 6.19
C LEU A 119 -26.72 -10.19 5.39
N ALA A 120 -26.59 -10.34 4.08
CA ALA A 120 -27.60 -10.95 3.23
C ALA A 120 -27.85 -12.42 3.62
N GLY A 121 -26.79 -13.19 3.87
CA GLY A 121 -26.88 -14.57 4.35
C GLY A 121 -27.58 -14.66 5.71
N LEU A 122 -27.21 -13.80 6.66
CA LEU A 122 -27.86 -13.71 7.98
C LEU A 122 -29.33 -13.30 7.86
N GLY A 123 -29.65 -12.36 6.97
CA GLY A 123 -31.03 -11.97 6.67
C GLY A 123 -31.88 -13.12 6.16
N LEU A 124 -31.35 -13.93 5.23
CA LEU A 124 -32.04 -15.11 4.70
C LEU A 124 -32.30 -16.16 5.80
N LEU A 125 -31.31 -16.43 6.65
CA LEU A 125 -31.47 -17.35 7.79
C LEU A 125 -32.55 -16.87 8.76
N GLY A 126 -32.60 -15.56 9.07
CA GLY A 126 -33.64 -14.96 9.89
C GLY A 126 -35.05 -15.15 9.32
N VAL A 127 -35.22 -14.96 8.00
CA VAL A 127 -36.50 -15.20 7.31
C VAL A 127 -36.92 -16.67 7.39
N LEU A 128 -35.99 -17.60 7.16
CA LEU A 128 -36.25 -19.03 7.24
C LEU A 128 -36.63 -19.47 8.66
N ALA A 129 -35.95 -18.96 9.68
CA ALA A 129 -36.27 -19.22 11.09
C ALA A 129 -37.68 -18.74 11.44
N ARG A 130 -38.09 -17.54 10.98
CA ARG A 130 -39.45 -17.02 11.20
C ARG A 130 -40.52 -17.90 10.56
N ARG A 131 -40.27 -18.43 9.36
CA ARG A 131 -41.20 -19.35 8.68
C ARG A 131 -41.38 -20.67 9.42
N ARG A 132 -40.34 -21.15 10.13
CA ARG A 132 -40.42 -22.39 10.92
C ARG A 132 -41.21 -22.22 12.21
N GLN A 133 -41.21 -21.02 12.80
CA GLN A 133 -41.97 -20.71 14.02
C GLN A 133 -43.45 -20.42 13.75
N ALA A 134 -43.80 -20.03 12.53
CA ALA A 134 -45.18 -19.75 12.12
C ALA A 134 -45.95 -21.01 11.64
N LYS A 135 -45.27 -22.16 11.58
CA LYS A 135 -45.87 -23.49 11.43
C LYS A 135 -45.93 -24.17 12.78
#